data_AF-A0A6C0J5Q4-F1
#
_entry.id   AF-A0A6C0J5Q4-F1
#
_cell.length_a   1.000
_cell.length_b   1.000
_cell.length_c   1.000
_cell.angle_alpha   90.00
_cell.angle_beta   90.00
_cell.angle_gamma   90.00
#
_symmetry.space_group_name_H-M   'P 1'
#
loop_
_entity.id
_entity.type
_entity.pdbx_description
1 polymer ?
#
loop_
_entity_poly.entity_id
_entity_poly.type
_entity_poly.pdbx_seq_one_letter_code
_entity_poly.pdbx_strand_id
1 'polypeptide(L)'
;MSENNIESESENNDKIVKCYRLSKTVRMFSMIDIFFGCFYAFYSFFYLLPLLIALYGYHSAKSYHSSGVLTYSIYQILNNIMRLTLCSYYYIKIKKNNNIDDYSNENLGLCFVILSNLLGLYIARFSYKLYKSIKSLSDEEHTNLILLNYPIRIIYW
;
A
#
# COMPACT_ATOMS: atom_id res chain seq x y z
N MET A 1 17.61 19.20 -33.94
CA MET A 1 16.90 18.48 -32.85
C MET A 1 17.78 18.64 -31.62
N SER A 2 17.45 19.59 -30.75
CA SER A 2 18.36 20.15 -29.73
C SER A 2 18.47 19.26 -28.49
N GLU A 3 19.63 19.30 -27.80
CA GLU A 3 19.91 18.57 -26.56
C GLU A 3 18.80 18.70 -25.50
N ASN A 4 18.14 19.87 -25.41
CA ASN A 4 17.00 20.11 -24.51
C ASN A 4 15.79 19.18 -24.75
N ASN A 5 15.58 18.69 -25.98
CA ASN A 5 14.49 17.74 -26.26
C ASN A 5 14.83 16.32 -25.77
N ILE A 6 16.12 15.96 -25.78
CA ILE A 6 16.59 14.64 -25.33
C ILE A 6 16.52 14.55 -23.80
N GLU A 7 16.92 15.62 -23.10
CA GLU A 7 16.81 15.67 -21.64
C GLU A 7 15.36 15.61 -21.15
N SER A 8 14.45 16.36 -21.78
CA SER A 8 13.02 16.37 -21.41
C SER A 8 12.31 15.03 -21.69
N GLU A 9 12.63 14.35 -22.79
CA GLU A 9 12.14 12.99 -23.05
C GLU A 9 12.65 11.98 -22.00
N SER A 10 13.92 12.07 -21.62
CA SER A 10 14.51 11.18 -20.61
C SER A 10 13.85 11.36 -19.23
N GLU A 11 13.61 12.61 -18.82
CA GLU A 11 13.01 12.93 -17.52
C GLU A 11 11.55 12.44 -17.45
N ASN A 12 10.80 12.57 -18.55
CA ASN A 12 9.43 12.08 -18.63
C ASN A 12 9.36 10.55 -18.57
N ASN A 13 10.27 9.86 -19.26
CA ASN A 13 10.32 8.40 -19.24
C ASN A 13 10.65 7.87 -17.83
N ASP A 14 11.55 8.54 -17.11
CA ASP A 14 11.88 8.22 -15.71
C ASP A 14 10.68 8.39 -14.77
N LYS A 15 9.85 9.43 -14.96
CA LYS A 15 8.61 9.64 -14.18
C LYS A 15 7.62 8.49 -14.41
N ILE A 16 7.43 8.08 -15.65
CA ILE A 16 6.52 6.98 -16.04
C ILE A 16 7.01 5.65 -15.44
N VAL A 17 8.29 5.31 -15.62
CA VAL A 17 8.89 4.07 -15.09
C VAL A 17 8.79 4.02 -13.56
N LYS A 18 9.05 5.16 -12.89
CA LYS A 18 8.90 5.26 -11.44
C LYS A 18 7.47 5.03 -10.98
N CYS A 19 6.49 5.63 -11.65
CA CYS A 19 5.06 5.42 -11.36
C CYS A 19 4.67 3.95 -11.53
N TYR A 20 5.12 3.32 -12.62
CA TYR A 20 4.88 1.90 -12.90
C TYR A 20 5.44 0.98 -11.80
N ARG A 21 6.68 1.21 -11.37
CA ARG A 21 7.31 0.44 -10.29
C ARG A 21 6.58 0.63 -8.97
N LEU A 22 6.19 1.87 -8.64
CA LEU A 22 5.41 2.18 -7.45
C LEU A 22 4.04 1.47 -7.47
N SER A 23 3.35 1.46 -8.61
CA SER A 23 2.08 0.75 -8.77
C SER A 23 2.22 -0.75 -8.49
N LYS A 24 3.24 -1.40 -9.04
CA LYS A 24 3.51 -2.82 -8.75
C LYS A 24 3.72 -3.09 -7.26
N THR A 25 4.50 -2.24 -6.59
CA THR A 25 4.76 -2.36 -5.16
C THR A 25 3.48 -2.19 -4.34
N VAL A 26 2.67 -1.15 -4.61
CA VAL A 26 1.40 -0.93 -3.91
C VAL A 26 0.43 -2.08 -4.15
N ARG A 27 0.34 -2.59 -5.39
CA ARG A 27 -0.48 -3.77 -5.72
C ARG A 27 -0.06 -5.01 -4.92
N MET A 28 1.24 -5.23 -4.75
CA MET A 28 1.74 -6.35 -3.94
C MET A 28 1.34 -6.19 -2.47
N PHE A 29 1.46 -4.99 -1.89
CA PHE A 29 1.02 -4.74 -0.52
C PHE A 29 -0.50 -4.90 -0.35
N SER A 30 -1.28 -4.36 -1.28
CA SER A 30 -2.74 -4.53 -1.26
C SER A 30 -3.13 -6.01 -1.43
N MET A 31 -2.41 -6.81 -2.22
CA MET A 31 -2.64 -8.26 -2.31
C MET A 31 -2.41 -8.98 -0.99
N ILE A 32 -1.37 -8.59 -0.24
CA ILE A 32 -1.09 -9.15 1.08
C ILE A 32 -2.24 -8.79 2.05
N ASP A 33 -2.69 -7.54 2.04
CA ASP A 33 -3.83 -7.11 2.85
C ASP A 33 -5.13 -7.82 2.46
N ILE A 34 -5.37 -8.06 1.16
CA ILE A 34 -6.52 -8.84 0.66
C ILE A 34 -6.44 -10.28 1.17
N PHE A 35 -5.27 -10.91 1.06
CA PHE A 35 -5.07 -12.28 1.50
C PHE A 35 -5.41 -12.43 2.99
N PHE A 36 -4.80 -11.62 3.85
CA PHE A 36 -5.09 -11.65 5.29
C PHE A 36 -6.53 -11.20 5.61
N GLY A 37 -7.02 -10.16 4.92
CA GLY A 37 -8.39 -9.66 5.05
C GLY A 37 -9.43 -10.72 4.73
N CYS A 38 -9.19 -11.57 3.72
CA CYS A 38 -10.05 -12.71 3.39
C CYS A 38 -10.12 -13.71 4.54
N PHE A 39 -8.98 -14.10 5.14
CA PHE A 39 -8.98 -14.98 6.31
C PHE A 39 -9.77 -14.35 7.46
N TYR A 40 -9.50 -13.09 7.78
CA TYR A 40 -10.17 -12.40 8.89
C TYR A 40 -11.67 -12.17 8.65
N ALA A 41 -12.11 -12.00 7.40
CA ALA A 41 -13.52 -11.85 7.06
C ALA A 41 -14.35 -13.10 7.39
N PHE A 42 -13.76 -14.30 7.34
CA PHE A 42 -14.42 -15.53 7.79
C PHE A 42 -14.56 -15.59 9.33
N TYR A 43 -13.67 -14.95 10.07
CA TYR A 43 -13.77 -14.88 11.54
C TYR A 43 -14.79 -13.84 12.01
N SER A 44 -14.88 -12.69 11.33
CA SER A 44 -15.82 -11.64 11.68
C SER A 44 -16.14 -10.74 10.50
N PHE A 45 -17.44 -10.48 10.34
CA PHE A 45 -17.96 -9.62 9.26
C PHE A 45 -17.39 -8.20 9.30
N PHE A 46 -16.94 -7.71 10.46
CA PHE A 46 -16.30 -6.40 10.58
C PHE A 46 -15.02 -6.25 9.73
N TYR A 47 -14.34 -7.36 9.40
CA TYR A 47 -13.16 -7.36 8.54
C TYR A 47 -13.48 -7.27 7.04
N LEU A 48 -14.75 -7.33 6.66
CA LEU A 48 -15.18 -7.13 5.27
C LEU A 48 -14.84 -5.71 4.78
N LEU A 49 -14.99 -4.69 5.63
CA LEU A 49 -14.70 -3.31 5.25
C LEU A 49 -13.21 -3.09 4.92
N PRO A 50 -12.25 -3.48 5.80
CA PRO A 50 -10.82 -3.55 5.46
C PRO A 50 -10.53 -4.27 4.13
N LEU A 51 -11.17 -5.41 3.90
CA LEU A 51 -10.99 -6.20 2.69
C LEU A 51 -11.44 -5.44 1.43
N LEU A 52 -12.62 -4.81 1.48
CA LEU A 52 -13.14 -3.99 0.37
C LEU A 52 -12.22 -2.80 0.07
N ILE A 53 -11.69 -2.13 1.10
CA ILE A 53 -10.74 -1.03 0.92
C ILE A 53 -9.44 -1.52 0.30
N ALA A 54 -8.93 -2.68 0.70
CA ALA A 54 -7.72 -3.27 0.12
C ALA A 54 -7.94 -3.68 -1.35
N LEU A 55 -9.10 -4.26 -1.68
CA LEU A 55 -9.52 -4.54 -3.06
C LEU A 55 -9.58 -3.26 -3.89
N TYR A 56 -10.22 -2.22 -3.36
CA TYR A 56 -10.31 -0.93 -4.04
C TYR A 56 -8.93 -0.29 -4.27
N GLY A 57 -8.03 -0.36 -3.28
CA GLY A 57 -6.64 0.07 -3.40
C GLY A 57 -5.88 -0.68 -4.48
N TYR A 58 -6.04 -2.01 -4.53
CA TYR A 58 -5.43 -2.84 -5.57
C TYR A 58 -5.90 -2.46 -6.99
N HIS A 59 -7.22 -2.34 -7.17
CA HIS A 59 -7.80 -1.96 -8.45
C HIS A 59 -7.36 -0.56 -8.88
N SER A 60 -7.37 0.39 -7.95
CA SER A 60 -6.95 1.78 -8.20
C SER A 60 -5.47 1.89 -8.54
N ALA A 61 -4.61 1.09 -7.92
CA ALA A 61 -3.20 1.03 -8.27
C ALA A 61 -2.99 0.40 -9.67
N LYS A 62 -3.78 -0.61 -10.04
CA LYS A 62 -3.74 -1.24 -11.37
C LYS A 62 -4.21 -0.31 -12.49
N SER A 63 -5.26 0.47 -12.24
CA SER A 63 -5.84 1.42 -13.20
C SER A 63 -5.29 2.84 -13.08
N TYR A 64 -4.28 3.05 -12.23
CA TYR A 64 -3.66 4.36 -11.98
C TYR A 64 -4.68 5.46 -11.62
N HIS A 65 -5.70 5.12 -10.83
CA HIS A 65 -6.68 6.07 -10.30
C HIS A 65 -6.17 6.68 -8.98
N SER A 66 -5.83 7.97 -9.01
CA SER A 66 -5.22 8.67 -7.88
C SER A 66 -6.12 8.66 -6.62
N SER A 67 -7.41 8.92 -6.77
CA SER A 67 -8.37 8.99 -5.66
C SER A 67 -8.38 7.71 -4.82
N GLY A 68 -8.48 6.53 -5.46
CA GLY A 68 -8.55 5.28 -4.71
C GLY A 68 -7.22 4.85 -4.08
N VAL A 69 -6.09 5.21 -4.68
CA VAL A 69 -4.78 5.04 -4.03
C VAL A 69 -4.65 5.93 -2.79
N LEU A 70 -5.21 7.14 -2.83
CA LEU A 70 -5.27 8.02 -1.66
C LEU A 70 -6.17 7.44 -0.57
N THR A 71 -7.35 6.93 -0.90
CA THR A 71 -8.25 6.25 0.04
C THR A 71 -7.54 5.10 0.76
N TYR A 72 -6.83 4.25 0.01
CA TYR A 72 -6.04 3.16 0.60
C TYR A 72 -4.92 3.67 1.52
N SER A 73 -4.27 4.77 1.15
CA SER A 73 -3.23 5.41 1.99
C SER A 73 -3.79 5.93 3.31
N ILE A 74 -4.95 6.61 3.27
CA ILE A 74 -5.63 7.12 4.46
C ILE A 74 -6.07 5.96 5.36
N TYR A 75 -6.63 4.90 4.77
CA TYR A 75 -6.97 3.69 5.50
C TYR A 75 -5.76 3.10 6.22
N GLN A 76 -4.60 3.03 5.56
CA GLN A 76 -3.41 2.47 6.19
C GLN A 76 -2.91 3.33 7.36
N ILE A 77 -3.07 4.66 7.29
CA ILE A 77 -2.79 5.56 8.42
C ILE A 77 -3.76 5.28 9.58
N LEU A 78 -5.07 5.21 9.32
CA LEU A 78 -6.08 4.90 10.33
C LEU A 78 -5.83 3.52 10.99
N ASN A 79 -5.46 2.53 10.19
CA ASN A 79 -5.12 1.19 10.66
C ASN A 79 -3.88 1.21 11.59
N ASN A 80 -2.86 2.02 11.28
CA ASN A 80 -1.73 2.20 12.19
C ASN A 80 -2.15 2.87 13.51
N ILE A 81 -3.04 3.86 13.48
CA ILE A 81 -3.56 4.48 14.71
C ILE A 81 -4.24 3.42 15.60
N MET A 82 -5.06 2.54 15.01
CA MET A 82 -5.66 1.41 15.74
C MET A 82 -4.61 0.41 16.25
N ARG A 83 -3.54 0.15 15.50
CA ARG A 83 -2.44 -0.72 15.98
C ARG A 83 -1.66 -0.06 17.12
N LEU A 84 -1.53 1.26 17.14
CA LEU A 84 -0.91 2.00 18.25
C LEU A 84 -1.73 1.88 19.54
N THR A 85 -3.07 1.95 19.47
CA THR A 85 -3.92 1.73 20.65
C THR A 85 -3.79 0.29 21.16
N LEU A 86 -3.71 -0.69 20.26
CA LEU A 86 -3.43 -2.09 20.60
C LEU A 86 -2.05 -2.27 21.26
N CYS A 87 -1.03 -1.57 20.77
CA CYS A 87 0.31 -1.57 21.35
C CYS A 87 0.29 -1.06 22.80
N SER A 88 -0.41 0.06 23.04
CA SER A 88 -0.60 0.61 24.39
C SER A 88 -1.35 -0.35 25.31
N TYR A 89 -2.36 -1.05 24.77
CA TYR A 89 -3.10 -2.07 25.53
C TYR A 89 -2.21 -3.23 25.99
N TYR A 90 -1.40 -3.80 25.09
CA TYR A 90 -0.45 -4.85 25.45
C TYR A 90 0.57 -4.38 26.49
N TYR A 91 1.10 -3.17 26.33
CA TYR A 91 2.04 -2.59 27.28
C TYR A 91 1.44 -2.46 28.69
N ILE A 92 0.21 -1.96 28.82
CA ILE A 92 -0.48 -1.86 30.11
C ILE A 92 -0.74 -3.25 30.70
N LYS A 93 -1.13 -4.23 29.88
CA LYS A 93 -1.38 -5.61 30.32
C LYS A 93 -0.12 -6.24 30.91
N ILE A 94 1.02 -6.10 30.22
CA ILE A 94 2.33 -6.56 30.71
C ILE A 94 2.67 -5.89 32.03
N LYS A 95 2.48 -4.57 32.14
CA LYS A 95 2.78 -3.82 33.37
C LYS A 95 1.89 -4.20 34.56
N LYS A 96 0.63 -4.58 34.31
CA LYS A 96 -0.35 -4.91 35.36
C LYS A 96 -0.18 -6.32 35.91
N ASN A 97 0.21 -7.28 35.07
CA ASN A 97 0.63 -8.59 35.56
C ASN A 97 1.97 -8.40 36.28
N ASN A 98 2.08 -8.76 37.56
CA ASN A 98 3.30 -8.64 38.35
C ASN A 98 4.12 -9.95 38.41
N ASN A 99 3.74 -10.96 37.63
CA ASN A 99 4.40 -12.28 37.63
C ASN A 99 5.44 -12.34 36.52
N ILE A 100 6.72 -12.45 36.92
CA ILE A 100 7.89 -12.33 36.04
C ILE A 100 8.03 -13.48 35.02
N ASP A 101 7.37 -14.61 35.27
CA ASP A 101 7.66 -15.86 34.58
C ASP A 101 6.73 -16.19 33.39
N ASP A 102 5.69 -15.39 33.12
CA ASP A 102 4.63 -15.74 32.14
C ASP A 102 4.31 -14.61 31.15
N TYR A 103 5.34 -13.93 30.63
CA TYR A 103 5.17 -12.85 29.63
C TYR A 103 5.51 -13.26 28.18
N SER A 104 5.83 -14.53 27.93
CA SER A 104 6.36 -14.92 26.61
C SER A 104 5.40 -14.59 25.47
N ASN A 105 4.11 -14.82 25.66
CA ASN A 105 3.08 -14.56 24.64
C ASN A 105 2.77 -13.07 24.47
N GLU A 106 2.62 -12.32 25.57
CA GLU A 106 2.36 -10.87 25.53
C GLU A 106 3.54 -10.10 24.95
N ASN A 107 4.77 -10.47 25.28
CA ASN A 107 5.97 -9.84 24.75
C ASN A 107 6.11 -10.08 23.25
N LEU A 108 5.88 -11.32 22.79
CA LEU A 108 5.86 -11.65 21.36
C LEU A 108 4.74 -10.88 20.63
N GLY A 109 3.55 -10.79 21.23
CA GLY A 109 2.44 -10.00 20.71
C GLY A 109 2.81 -8.52 20.55
N LEU A 110 3.42 -7.92 21.57
CA LEU A 110 3.89 -6.54 21.53
C LEU A 110 4.92 -6.32 20.41
N CYS A 111 5.93 -7.19 20.31
CA CYS A 111 6.93 -7.14 19.24
C CYS A 111 6.28 -7.22 17.85
N PHE A 112 5.32 -8.13 17.66
CA PHE A 112 4.62 -8.30 16.39
C PHE A 112 3.78 -7.06 16.02
N VAL A 113 3.11 -6.44 16.99
CA VAL A 113 2.32 -5.22 16.78
C VAL A 113 3.22 -4.03 16.41
N ILE A 114 4.39 -3.90 17.06
CA ILE A 114 5.38 -2.86 16.73
C ILE A 114 5.88 -3.05 15.29
N LEU A 115 6.28 -4.28 14.93
CA LEU A 115 6.73 -4.60 13.57
C LEU A 115 5.62 -4.31 12.53
N SER A 116 4.39 -4.69 12.84
CA SER A 116 3.22 -4.46 11.98
C SER A 116 2.90 -2.97 11.81
N ASN A 117 3.16 -2.14 12.83
CA ASN A 117 3.03 -0.68 12.75
C ASN A 117 4.09 -0.08 11.81
N LEU A 118 5.36 -0.49 11.94
CA LEU A 118 6.43 -0.01 11.08
C LEU A 118 6.17 -0.38 9.61
N LEU A 119 5.75 -1.63 9.37
CA LEU A 119 5.34 -2.08 8.04
C LEU A 119 4.13 -1.30 7.52
N GLY A 120 3.13 -1.05 8.37
CA GLY A 120 1.96 -0.28 8.01
C GLY A 120 2.30 1.14 7.55
N LEU A 121 3.16 1.85 8.30
CA LEU A 121 3.63 3.19 7.94
C LEU A 121 4.44 3.18 6.64
N TYR A 122 5.25 2.14 6.44
CA TYR A 122 6.00 1.96 5.20
C TYR A 122 5.07 1.82 3.99
N ILE A 123 4.02 1.00 4.09
CA ILE A 123 3.01 0.83 3.05
C ILE A 123 2.30 2.17 2.78
N ALA A 124 1.87 2.89 3.82
CA ALA A 124 1.20 4.18 3.69
C ALA A 124 2.07 5.23 2.97
N ARG A 125 3.37 5.25 3.26
CA ARG A 125 4.33 6.13 2.58
C ARG A 125 4.45 5.80 1.08
N PHE A 126 4.50 4.52 0.73
CA PHE A 126 4.59 4.08 -0.66
C PHE A 126 3.31 4.37 -1.45
N SER A 127 2.14 4.11 -0.86
CA SER A 127 0.86 4.42 -1.48
C SER A 127 0.66 5.92 -1.68
N TYR A 128 1.06 6.75 -0.70
CA TYR A 128 1.04 8.21 -0.87
C TYR A 128 2.01 8.69 -1.96
N LYS A 129 3.20 8.08 -2.04
CA LYS A 129 4.17 8.39 -3.11
C LYS A 129 3.63 8.03 -4.50
N LEU A 130 2.91 6.90 -4.61
CA LEU A 130 2.20 6.53 -5.84
C LEU A 130 1.11 7.55 -6.18
N TYR A 131 0.28 7.93 -5.21
CA TYR A 131 -0.75 8.97 -5.40
C TYR A 131 -0.15 10.26 -5.99
N LYS A 132 0.94 10.75 -5.39
CA LYS A 132 1.62 11.95 -5.87
C LYS A 132 2.20 11.76 -7.27
N SER A 133 2.76 10.58 -7.56
CA SER A 133 3.31 10.25 -8.88
C SER A 133 2.25 10.16 -9.96
N ILE A 134 1.04 9.65 -9.66
CA ILE A 134 -0.08 9.62 -10.59
C ILE A 134 -0.56 11.03 -10.89
N LYS A 135 -0.71 11.87 -9.85
CA LYS A 135 -1.19 13.25 -9.99
C LYS A 135 -0.21 14.17 -10.73
N SER A 136 1.07 13.82 -10.76
CA SER A 136 2.08 14.59 -11.47
C SER A 136 2.20 14.26 -12.96
N LEU A 137 1.55 13.20 -13.43
CA LEU A 137 1.59 12.81 -14.85
C LEU A 137 0.61 13.66 -15.66
N SER A 138 1.00 14.04 -16.87
CA SER A 138 0.09 14.60 -17.87
C SER A 138 -0.85 13.51 -18.44
N ASP A 139 -1.91 13.92 -19.14
CA ASP A 139 -2.86 12.98 -19.76
C ASP A 139 -2.18 12.07 -20.81
N GLU A 140 -1.19 12.60 -21.53
CA GLU A 140 -0.40 11.86 -22.51
C GLU A 140 0.51 10.82 -21.83
N GLU A 141 1.19 11.22 -20.75
CA GLU A 141 2.03 10.31 -19.97
C GLU A 141 1.21 9.20 -19.28
N HIS A 142 -0.02 9.51 -18.85
CA HIS A 142 -0.95 8.53 -18.30
C HIS A 142 -1.36 7.48 -19.35
N THR A 143 -1.62 7.92 -20.58
CA THR A 143 -1.92 7.01 -21.70
C THR A 143 -0.74 6.10 -22.02
N ASN A 144 0.48 6.66 -22.07
CA ASN A 144 1.71 5.89 -22.27
C ASN A 144 1.95 4.87 -21.15
N LEU A 145 1.65 5.21 -19.91
CA LEU A 145 1.74 4.31 -18.75
C LEU A 145 0.74 3.14 -18.84
N ILE A 146 -0.47 3.38 -19.35
CA ILE A 146 -1.47 2.33 -19.58
C ILE A 146 -0.99 1.37 -20.68
N LEU A 147 -0.47 1.90 -21.79
CA LEU A 147 0.11 1.11 -22.89
C LEU A 147 1.28 0.24 -22.42
N LEU A 148 2.15 0.78 -21.55
CA LEU A 148 3.26 0.01 -20.95
C LEU A 148 2.76 -1.16 -20.08
N ASN A 149 1.61 -1.01 -19.43
CA ASN A 149 1.02 -2.04 -18.57
C ASN A 149 0.30 -3.14 -19.37
N TYR A 150 -0.21 -2.81 -20.56
CA TYR A 150 -0.84 -3.75 -21.49
C TYR A 150 -0.08 -3.72 -22.82
N PRO A 151 1.10 -4.37 -22.92
CA PRO A 151 1.80 -4.45 -24.19
C PRO A 151 0.88 -5.12 -25.20
N ILE A 152 0.41 -4.36 -26.18
CA ILE A 152 -0.39 -4.86 -27.29
C ILE A 152 0.50 -5.87 -28.01
N ARG A 153 0.28 -7.17 -27.77
CA ARG A 153 0.85 -8.22 -28.61
C ARG A 153 0.06 -8.21 -29.90
N ILE A 154 0.59 -7.54 -30.92
CA ILE A 154 0.10 -7.70 -32.27
C ILE A 154 0.47 -9.13 -32.69
N ILE A 155 -0.49 -10.05 -32.59
CA ILE A 155 -0.36 -11.39 -33.13
C ILE A 155 -0.73 -11.27 -34.61
N TYR A 156 0.28 -11.25 -35.48
CA TYR A 156 0.06 -11.51 -36.89
C TYR A 156 -0.27 -13.00 -37.01
N TRP A 157 -1.51 -13.30 -37.42
CA TRP A 157 -1.90 -14.63 -37.89
C TRP A 157 -1.49 -14.79 -39.36
#